data_AF-D5G862-F1
#
_entry.id   AF-D5G862-F1
#
_cell.length_a   1.000
_cell.length_b   1.000
_cell.length_c   1.000
_cell.angle_alpha   90.00
_cell.angle_beta   90.00
_cell.angle_gamma   90.00
#
_symmetry.space_group_name_H-M   'P 1'
#
loop_
_entity.id
_entity.type
_entity.pdbx_description
1 polymer ?
#
loop_
_entity_poly.entity_id
_entity_poly.type
_entity_poly.pdbx_seq_one_letter_code
_entity_poly.pdbx_strand_id
1 'polypeptide(L)'
;MGDQNPMVQEPVAKFYVVEDPEEDEIKTQKAIPDTNEIGAYLKYLILNHRMGLQNMYGKIEAELNKSLAVAIKRGEIMARRLILEMGCGYEVAKELTVLTLYDMAILIDDSDSMIYEEEGKRKECLIQYIDHITDIYKLANESGILAMRFMNGHKGKKNWTGESKEYLDQHKYGGPTRIGTELKQKILDLFVTGNEKQVRPLLVLIVTDGVVEGERRGRLKKVIQDSVNERQEAGKGFDAISFQFSCIGNDPFARQLLIELDQDRELGGYIDVFPVECEFKRQLEEDKWFVVSYDLLFSGLNE
;
A
#
# COMPACT_ATOMS: atom_id res chain seq x y z
N MET A 1 -1.75 31.87 86.51
CA MET A 1 -2.96 32.70 86.44
C MET A 1 -2.92 33.46 85.14
N GLY A 2 -3.97 33.37 84.33
CA GLY A 2 -4.22 34.30 83.22
C GLY A 2 -4.02 33.69 81.83
N ASP A 3 -5.11 33.11 81.30
CA ASP A 3 -5.36 32.91 79.88
C ASP A 3 -5.09 34.19 79.08
N GLN A 4 -4.51 34.04 77.88
CA GLN A 4 -4.59 35.06 76.83
C GLN A 4 -5.23 34.49 75.57
N ASN A 5 -6.19 35.28 75.10
CA ASN A 5 -7.14 35.14 74.01
C ASN A 5 -6.46 34.94 72.63
N PRO A 6 -7.10 34.26 71.64
CA PRO A 6 -6.51 33.98 70.35
C PRO A 6 -6.71 35.13 69.36
N MET A 7 -5.67 35.48 68.59
CA MET A 7 -5.79 36.39 67.44
C MET A 7 -6.18 35.60 66.18
N VAL A 8 -7.34 35.98 65.65
CA VAL A 8 -7.91 35.56 64.37
C VAL A 8 -7.08 36.14 63.23
N GLN A 9 -6.57 35.30 62.32
CA GLN A 9 -6.03 35.75 61.03
C GLN A 9 -7.15 35.76 59.99
N GLU A 10 -7.39 36.92 59.38
CA GLU A 10 -8.28 37.08 58.22
C GLU A 10 -7.64 36.44 56.97
N PRO A 11 -8.43 35.82 56.07
CA PRO A 11 -7.91 35.25 54.84
C PRO A 11 -7.62 36.33 53.78
N VAL A 12 -6.40 36.28 53.24
CA VAL A 12 -5.96 37.10 52.10
C VAL A 12 -6.75 36.71 50.85
N ALA A 13 -7.42 37.68 50.23
CA ALA A 13 -8.11 37.50 48.95
C ALA A 13 -7.10 37.13 47.85
N LYS A 14 -7.20 35.91 47.33
CA LYS A 14 -6.51 35.51 46.09
C LYS A 14 -7.30 36.09 44.91
N PHE A 15 -6.66 37.00 44.17
CA PHE A 15 -7.12 37.38 42.84
C PHE A 15 -7.03 36.14 41.94
N TYR A 16 -8.18 35.64 41.49
CA TYR A 16 -8.23 34.71 40.37
C TYR A 16 -8.02 35.54 39.10
N VAL A 17 -6.88 35.36 38.46
CA VAL A 17 -6.75 35.69 37.04
C VAL A 17 -7.62 34.65 36.32
N VAL A 18 -8.73 35.11 35.75
CA VAL A 18 -9.50 34.32 34.79
C VAL A 18 -8.65 34.36 33.53
N GLU A 19 -7.94 33.28 33.24
CA GLU A 19 -7.35 33.08 31.92
C GLU A 19 -8.51 32.93 30.94
N ASP A 20 -8.61 33.83 29.98
CA ASP A 20 -9.58 33.78 28.90
C ASP A 20 -9.39 32.46 28.13
N PRO A 21 -10.40 31.57 28.06
CA PRO A 21 -10.28 30.30 27.36
C PRO A 21 -10.35 30.46 25.83
N GLU A 22 -10.31 31.68 25.29
CA GLU A 22 -10.52 31.95 23.86
C GLU A 22 -9.25 31.93 23.00
N GLU A 23 -8.03 31.81 23.55
CA GLU A 23 -6.79 31.78 22.75
C GLU A 23 -6.25 30.36 22.42
N ASP A 24 -6.70 29.30 23.10
CA ASP A 24 -6.30 27.91 22.79
C ASP A 24 -7.23 27.20 21.78
N GLU A 25 -8.30 27.88 21.33
CA GLU A 25 -9.20 27.41 20.26
C GLU A 25 -8.89 28.04 18.89
N ILE A 26 -7.64 28.47 18.66
CA ILE A 26 -7.13 28.62 17.30
C ILE A 26 -6.93 27.21 16.73
N LYS A 27 -8.04 26.67 16.23
CA LYS A 27 -8.17 25.54 15.30
C LYS A 27 -6.81 25.08 14.77
N THR A 28 -6.29 24.00 15.34
CA THR A 28 -5.44 23.08 14.60
C THR A 28 -6.30 22.48 13.49
N GLN A 29 -6.56 23.24 12.43
CA GLN A 29 -6.84 22.65 11.13
C GLN A 29 -5.69 21.68 10.91
N LYS A 30 -5.98 20.37 10.99
CA LYS A 30 -5.00 19.35 10.62
C LYS A 30 -4.41 19.82 9.30
N ALA A 31 -3.12 20.14 9.30
CA ALA A 31 -2.45 20.57 8.09
C ALA A 31 -2.75 19.55 6.99
N ILE A 32 -3.00 20.00 5.77
CA ILE A 32 -3.30 19.13 4.63
C ILE A 32 -2.24 19.47 3.59
N PRO A 33 -1.51 18.49 3.05
CA PRO A 33 -0.46 18.78 2.11
C PRO A 33 -1.08 19.37 0.84
N ASP A 34 -0.55 20.50 0.40
CA ASP A 34 -1.02 21.16 -0.81
C ASP A 34 -0.41 20.53 -2.09
N THR A 35 -0.84 21.01 -3.26
CA THR A 35 -0.31 20.52 -4.54
C THR A 35 1.18 20.76 -4.73
N ASN A 36 1.77 21.79 -4.10
CA ASN A 36 3.21 22.05 -4.20
C ASN A 36 3.98 21.03 -3.36
N GLU A 37 3.52 20.75 -2.14
CA GLU A 37 4.14 19.77 -1.24
C GLU A 37 4.06 18.36 -1.84
N ILE A 38 2.90 17.96 -2.37
CA ILE A 38 2.75 16.68 -3.07
C ILE A 38 3.59 16.63 -4.34
N GLY A 39 3.58 17.71 -5.13
CA GLY A 39 4.39 17.80 -6.33
C GLY A 39 5.89 17.67 -6.04
N ALA A 40 6.37 18.34 -5.00
CA ALA A 40 7.76 18.24 -4.55
C ALA A 40 8.10 16.81 -4.11
N TYR A 41 7.22 16.17 -3.33
CA TYR A 41 7.41 14.79 -2.87
C TYR A 41 7.49 13.79 -4.04
N LEU A 42 6.50 13.80 -4.95
CA LEU A 42 6.48 12.86 -6.08
C LEU A 42 7.66 13.05 -7.03
N LYS A 43 8.08 14.30 -7.29
CA LYS A 43 9.28 14.58 -8.07
C LYS A 43 10.53 14.08 -7.37
N TYR A 44 10.67 14.35 -6.07
CA TYR A 44 11.81 13.91 -5.27
C TYR A 44 11.93 12.38 -5.30
N LEU A 45 10.82 11.66 -5.13
CA LEU A 45 10.77 10.21 -5.22
C LEU A 45 11.28 9.71 -6.57
N ILE A 46 10.76 10.23 -7.69
CA ILE A 46 11.15 9.82 -9.04
C ILE A 46 12.62 10.15 -9.35
N LEU A 47 13.12 11.28 -8.87
CA LEU A 47 14.48 11.73 -9.15
C LEU A 47 15.54 11.00 -8.32
N ASN A 48 15.23 10.60 -7.08
CA ASN A 48 16.26 10.13 -6.15
C ASN A 48 16.10 8.65 -5.76
N HIS A 49 14.88 8.12 -5.73
CA HIS A 49 14.61 6.79 -5.19
C HIS A 49 14.09 5.82 -6.26
N ARG A 50 13.26 6.32 -7.19
CA ARG A 50 12.59 5.53 -8.24
C ARG A 50 13.02 5.98 -9.63
N MET A 51 14.34 5.99 -9.85
CA MET A 51 14.94 6.53 -11.06
C MET A 51 14.47 5.82 -12.34
N GLY A 52 14.04 4.55 -12.26
CA GLY A 52 13.46 3.84 -13.39
C GLY A 52 12.17 4.51 -13.90
N LEU A 53 11.41 5.18 -13.02
CA LEU A 53 10.19 5.90 -13.39
C LEU A 53 10.46 7.16 -14.21
N GLN A 54 11.69 7.67 -14.23
CA GLN A 54 12.04 8.83 -15.06
C GLN A 54 11.84 8.57 -16.54
N ASN A 55 11.94 7.32 -16.99
CA ASN A 55 11.65 6.94 -18.37
C ASN A 55 10.15 7.05 -18.71
N MET A 56 9.28 7.03 -17.70
CA MET A 56 7.83 7.16 -17.87
C MET A 56 7.33 8.58 -17.64
N TYR A 57 7.89 9.28 -16.64
CA TYR A 57 7.41 10.61 -16.23
C TYR A 57 8.32 11.77 -16.63
N GLY A 58 9.59 11.53 -16.93
CA GLY A 58 10.57 12.56 -17.28
C GLY A 58 11.78 12.60 -16.34
N LYS A 59 12.87 13.20 -16.84
CA LYS A 59 14.16 13.30 -16.15
C LYS A 59 14.44 14.69 -15.61
N ILE A 60 13.72 15.70 -16.12
CA ILE A 60 13.87 17.09 -15.72
C ILE A 60 12.55 17.63 -15.19
N GLU A 61 12.63 18.68 -14.39
CA GLU A 61 11.48 19.25 -13.71
C GLU A 61 10.36 19.70 -14.66
N ALA A 62 10.71 20.26 -15.83
CA ALA A 62 9.72 20.69 -16.82
C ALA A 62 8.89 19.52 -17.37
N GLU A 63 9.50 18.35 -17.57
CA GLU A 63 8.81 17.14 -18.02
C GLU A 63 7.92 16.58 -16.89
N LEU A 64 8.45 16.51 -15.67
CA LEU A 64 7.74 16.04 -14.49
C LEU A 64 6.52 16.92 -14.17
N ASN A 65 6.66 18.24 -14.26
CA ASN A 65 5.55 19.19 -14.09
C ASN A 65 4.39 18.87 -15.04
N LYS A 66 4.70 18.48 -16.29
CA LYS A 66 3.68 18.15 -17.29
C LYS A 66 3.07 16.77 -17.06
N SER A 67 3.90 15.75 -16.83
CA SER A 67 3.44 14.36 -16.72
C SER A 67 2.72 14.07 -15.39
N LEU A 68 3.13 14.73 -14.31
CA LEU A 68 2.57 14.52 -12.96
C LEU A 68 1.38 15.42 -12.64
N ALA A 69 0.99 16.37 -13.50
CA ALA A 69 -0.07 17.34 -13.22
C ALA A 69 -1.38 16.69 -12.72
N VAL A 70 -1.78 15.57 -13.34
CA VAL A 70 -2.98 14.81 -12.93
C VAL A 70 -2.75 14.08 -11.60
N ALA A 71 -1.61 13.43 -11.45
CA ALA A 71 -1.24 12.69 -10.23
C ALA A 71 -1.17 13.61 -9.01
N ILE A 72 -0.55 14.78 -9.14
CA ILE A 72 -0.41 15.79 -8.07
C ILE A 72 -1.79 16.29 -7.62
N LYS A 73 -2.63 16.71 -8.57
CA LYS A 73 -3.99 17.17 -8.25
C LYS A 73 -4.81 16.07 -7.57
N ARG A 74 -4.66 14.83 -8.03
CA ARG A 74 -5.32 13.68 -7.41
C ARG A 74 -4.77 13.38 -6.02
N GLY A 75 -3.46 13.51 -5.83
CA GLY A 75 -2.77 13.34 -4.55
C GLY A 75 -3.28 14.31 -3.51
N GLU A 76 -3.58 15.56 -3.87
CA GLU A 76 -4.10 16.56 -2.92
C GLU A 76 -5.49 16.16 -2.42
N ILE A 77 -6.35 15.71 -3.35
CA ILE A 77 -7.68 15.19 -3.04
C ILE A 77 -7.56 13.94 -2.15
N MET A 78 -6.67 13.01 -2.51
CA MET A 78 -6.41 11.79 -1.75
C MET A 78 -5.96 12.09 -0.33
N ALA A 79 -4.90 12.89 -0.15
CA ALA A 79 -4.34 13.23 1.16
C ALA A 79 -5.36 13.96 2.04
N ARG A 80 -6.12 14.90 1.47
CA ARG A 80 -7.23 15.57 2.15
C ARG A 80 -8.25 14.57 2.71
N ARG A 81 -8.70 13.61 1.88
CA ARG A 81 -9.69 12.61 2.31
C ARG A 81 -9.11 11.64 3.33
N LEU A 82 -7.88 11.19 3.15
CA LEU A 82 -7.18 10.36 4.13
C LEU A 82 -7.14 11.04 5.51
N ILE A 83 -6.74 12.32 5.58
CA ILE A 83 -6.59 13.05 6.84
C ILE A 83 -7.94 13.38 7.49
N LEU A 84 -8.88 13.91 6.71
CA LEU A 84 -10.14 14.45 7.21
C LEU A 84 -11.22 13.38 7.42
N GLU A 85 -11.31 12.40 6.53
CA GLU A 85 -12.37 11.39 6.55
C GLU A 85 -11.91 10.09 7.22
N MET A 86 -10.63 9.73 7.07
CA MET A 86 -10.12 8.41 7.49
C MET A 86 -9.17 8.48 8.70
N GLY A 87 -8.80 9.69 9.14
CA GLY A 87 -7.97 9.92 10.33
C GLY A 87 -6.47 9.67 10.11
N CYS A 88 -5.99 9.74 8.87
CA CYS A 88 -4.59 9.56 8.52
C CYS A 88 -3.71 10.70 9.07
N GLY A 89 -2.48 10.35 9.46
CA GLY A 89 -1.45 11.34 9.76
C GLY A 89 -1.00 12.07 8.50
N TYR A 90 -0.49 13.30 8.67
CA TYR A 90 -0.08 14.16 7.55
C TYR A 90 1.00 13.50 6.67
N GLU A 91 2.09 13.01 7.28
CA GLU A 91 3.21 12.40 6.55
C GLU A 91 2.78 11.15 5.79
N VAL A 92 2.07 10.24 6.47
CA VAL A 92 1.54 9.01 5.86
C VAL A 92 0.58 9.33 4.71
N ALA A 93 -0.28 10.35 4.87
CA ALA A 93 -1.21 10.74 3.80
C ALA A 93 -0.48 11.29 2.58
N LYS A 94 0.60 12.06 2.79
CA LYS A 94 1.47 12.57 1.73
C LYS A 94 2.21 11.42 1.03
N GLU A 95 2.76 10.48 1.78
CA GLU A 95 3.46 9.29 1.27
C GLU A 95 2.54 8.40 0.41
N LEU A 96 1.34 8.11 0.89
CA LEU A 96 0.34 7.31 0.17
C LEU A 96 -0.04 7.91 -1.20
N THR A 97 0.19 9.21 -1.44
CA THR A 97 -0.05 9.82 -2.75
C THR A 97 0.81 9.23 -3.86
N VAL A 98 1.87 8.47 -3.54
CA VAL A 98 2.63 7.67 -4.52
C VAL A 98 1.71 6.78 -5.37
N LEU A 99 0.61 6.27 -4.80
CA LEU A 99 -0.36 5.43 -5.49
C LEU A 99 -0.99 6.13 -6.71
N THR A 100 -0.99 7.47 -6.74
CA THR A 100 -1.48 8.26 -7.88
C THR A 100 -0.59 8.13 -9.12
N LEU A 101 0.61 7.54 -8.98
CA LEU A 101 1.49 7.19 -10.09
C LEU A 101 1.12 5.82 -10.68
N TYR A 102 0.72 4.85 -9.87
CA TYR A 102 0.63 3.44 -10.28
C TYR A 102 -0.76 3.02 -10.74
N ASP A 103 -0.83 2.16 -11.75
CA ASP A 103 -1.95 1.24 -11.90
C ASP A 103 -1.75 0.05 -10.95
N MET A 104 -2.81 -0.49 -10.35
CA MET A 104 -2.73 -1.61 -9.41
C MET A 104 -3.40 -2.87 -9.97
N ALA A 105 -2.74 -4.01 -9.83
CA ALA A 105 -3.34 -5.32 -10.07
C ALA A 105 -3.11 -6.26 -8.88
N ILE A 106 -4.07 -7.15 -8.62
CA ILE A 106 -4.01 -8.10 -7.51
C ILE A 106 -4.12 -9.53 -8.06
N LEU A 107 -3.18 -10.38 -7.68
CA LEU A 107 -3.24 -11.83 -7.82
C LEU A 107 -3.52 -12.45 -6.45
N ILE A 108 -4.63 -13.17 -6.34
CA ILE A 108 -5.16 -13.72 -5.11
C ILE A 108 -5.01 -15.24 -5.13
N ASP A 109 -4.42 -15.80 -4.08
CA ASP A 109 -4.47 -17.22 -3.82
C ASP A 109 -5.89 -17.66 -3.47
N ASP A 110 -6.37 -18.66 -4.19
CA ASP A 110 -7.67 -19.29 -4.03
C ASP A 110 -7.52 -20.79 -3.81
N SER A 111 -6.40 -21.24 -3.24
CA SER A 111 -6.18 -22.62 -2.79
C SER A 111 -7.22 -23.08 -1.75
N ASP A 112 -7.26 -24.39 -1.49
CA ASP A 112 -8.13 -24.96 -0.45
C ASP A 112 -7.77 -24.46 0.96
N SER A 113 -6.50 -24.17 1.23
CA SER A 113 -6.05 -23.72 2.56
C SER A 113 -6.64 -22.35 2.94
N MET A 114 -6.95 -21.49 1.98
CA MET A 114 -7.58 -20.19 2.21
C MET A 114 -8.94 -20.28 2.92
N ILE A 115 -9.64 -21.42 2.81
CA ILE A 115 -10.98 -21.61 3.39
C ILE A 115 -11.03 -22.68 4.48
N TYR A 116 -10.13 -23.65 4.48
CA TYR A 116 -10.14 -24.75 5.45
C TYR A 116 -9.18 -24.55 6.62
N GLU A 117 -8.05 -23.88 6.39
CA GLU A 117 -7.08 -23.62 7.45
C GLU A 117 -7.54 -22.47 8.35
N GLU A 118 -7.02 -22.46 9.58
CA GLU A 118 -7.30 -21.44 10.60
C GLU A 118 -8.80 -21.20 10.82
N GLU A 119 -9.62 -22.25 10.70
CA GLU A 119 -11.08 -22.19 10.89
C GLU A 119 -11.78 -21.19 9.92
N GLY A 120 -11.20 -20.98 8.72
CA GLY A 120 -11.74 -20.07 7.70
C GLY A 120 -11.35 -18.60 7.89
N LYS A 121 -10.55 -18.27 8.92
CA LYS A 121 -10.11 -16.88 9.20
C LYS A 121 -9.28 -16.27 8.08
N ARG A 122 -8.56 -17.07 7.29
CA ARG A 122 -7.77 -16.59 6.15
C ARG A 122 -8.66 -15.90 5.10
N LYS A 123 -9.81 -16.47 4.77
CA LYS A 123 -10.79 -15.83 3.87
C LYS A 123 -11.35 -14.54 4.45
N GLU A 124 -11.67 -14.52 5.74
CA GLU A 124 -12.17 -13.31 6.41
C GLU A 124 -11.13 -12.19 6.42
N CYS A 125 -9.87 -12.53 6.65
CA CYS A 125 -8.73 -11.62 6.56
C CYS A 125 -8.55 -11.11 5.13
N LEU A 126 -8.61 -12.00 4.12
CA LEU A 126 -8.53 -11.61 2.71
C LEU A 126 -9.62 -10.59 2.34
N ILE A 127 -10.87 -10.81 2.77
CA ILE A 127 -11.97 -9.87 2.53
C ILE A 127 -11.63 -8.48 3.08
N GLN A 128 -11.25 -8.42 4.36
CA GLN A 128 -10.92 -7.15 5.02
C GLN A 128 -9.71 -6.47 4.34
N TYR A 129 -8.70 -7.24 3.94
CA TYR A 129 -7.52 -6.73 3.27
C TYR A 129 -7.83 -6.14 1.89
N ILE A 130 -8.60 -6.85 1.08
CA ILE A 130 -8.99 -6.37 -0.26
C ILE A 130 -9.91 -5.15 -0.15
N ASP A 131 -10.86 -5.13 0.78
CA ASP A 131 -11.76 -3.97 0.99
C ASP A 131 -10.94 -2.74 1.39
N HIS A 132 -10.02 -2.91 2.34
CA HIS A 132 -9.17 -1.83 2.82
C HIS A 132 -8.26 -1.24 1.73
N ILE A 133 -7.58 -2.10 0.93
CA ILE A 133 -6.80 -1.65 -0.23
C ILE A 133 -7.71 -0.94 -1.24
N THR A 134 -8.89 -1.49 -1.50
CA THR A 134 -9.83 -0.93 -2.48
C THR A 134 -10.27 0.47 -2.07
N ASP A 135 -10.59 0.68 -0.80
CA ASP A 135 -11.02 1.98 -0.27
C ASP A 135 -9.94 3.05 -0.41
N ILE A 136 -8.70 2.73 -0.04
CA ILE A 136 -7.57 3.66 -0.18
C ILE A 136 -7.21 3.88 -1.65
N TYR A 137 -7.09 2.82 -2.44
CA TYR A 137 -6.64 2.93 -3.83
C TYR A 137 -7.67 3.68 -4.72
N LYS A 138 -8.97 3.63 -4.41
CA LYS A 138 -9.98 4.45 -5.08
C LYS A 138 -9.74 5.95 -4.92
N LEU A 139 -9.08 6.37 -3.83
CA LEU A 139 -8.64 7.75 -3.67
C LEU A 139 -7.50 8.10 -4.63
N ALA A 140 -6.66 7.15 -5.03
CA ALA A 140 -5.60 7.35 -6.02
C ALA A 140 -6.08 7.23 -7.47
N ASN A 141 -7.05 6.34 -7.74
CA ASN A 141 -7.58 6.07 -9.06
C ASN A 141 -9.09 5.76 -8.99
N GLU A 142 -9.93 6.65 -9.51
CA GLU A 142 -11.40 6.49 -9.47
C GLU A 142 -11.90 5.29 -10.26
N SER A 143 -11.13 4.83 -11.25
CA SER A 143 -11.45 3.61 -11.99
C SER A 143 -11.22 2.35 -11.16
N GLY A 144 -10.55 2.46 -10.01
CA GLY A 144 -10.24 1.36 -9.12
C GLY A 144 -9.12 0.46 -9.61
N ILE A 145 -9.01 -0.72 -9.00
CA ILE A 145 -7.94 -1.70 -9.25
C ILE A 145 -8.08 -2.23 -10.68
N LEU A 146 -7.03 -2.08 -11.49
CA LEU A 146 -7.01 -2.42 -12.92
C LEU A 146 -7.43 -3.87 -13.17
N ALA A 147 -6.93 -4.80 -12.36
CA ALA A 147 -7.28 -6.22 -12.45
C ALA A 147 -7.21 -6.92 -11.10
N MET A 148 -8.24 -7.69 -10.77
CA MET A 148 -8.20 -8.72 -9.73
C MET A 148 -8.29 -10.09 -10.38
N ARG A 149 -7.36 -10.99 -10.05
CA ARG A 149 -7.27 -12.34 -10.60
C ARG A 149 -7.05 -13.33 -9.47
N PHE A 150 -7.59 -14.52 -9.63
CA PHE A 150 -7.29 -15.65 -8.76
C PHE A 150 -6.28 -16.59 -9.42
N MET A 151 -5.46 -17.28 -8.63
CA MET A 151 -4.46 -18.23 -9.14
C MET A 151 -5.10 -19.41 -9.86
N ASN A 152 -6.21 -19.96 -9.38
CA ASN A 152 -6.88 -21.11 -9.97
C ASN A 152 -8.17 -20.72 -10.70
N GLY A 153 -8.80 -19.61 -10.34
CA GLY A 153 -9.96 -19.05 -11.04
C GLY A 153 -9.68 -18.63 -12.49
N HIS A 154 -10.58 -18.96 -13.42
CA HIS A 154 -10.52 -18.52 -14.82
C HIS A 154 -11.03 -17.09 -15.03
N LYS A 155 -11.91 -16.63 -14.14
CA LYS A 155 -12.53 -15.30 -14.21
C LYS A 155 -11.82 -14.35 -13.25
N GLY A 156 -11.95 -13.06 -13.53
CA GLY A 156 -11.48 -11.99 -12.66
C GLY A 156 -12.31 -10.73 -12.83
N LYS A 157 -11.96 -9.68 -12.11
CA LYS A 157 -12.57 -8.35 -12.24
C LYS A 157 -11.58 -7.37 -12.88
N LYS A 158 -12.10 -6.34 -13.52
CA LYS A 158 -11.33 -5.21 -14.05
C LYS A 158 -11.95 -3.94 -13.49
N ASN A 159 -11.13 -2.91 -13.27
CA ASN A 159 -11.58 -1.62 -12.73
C ASN A 159 -12.42 -1.82 -11.45
N TRP A 160 -11.88 -2.64 -10.53
CA TRP A 160 -12.59 -3.06 -9.34
C TRP A 160 -12.70 -1.92 -8.33
N THR A 161 -13.94 -1.67 -7.92
CA THR A 161 -14.31 -0.65 -6.93
C THR A 161 -15.34 -1.17 -5.92
N GLY A 162 -15.65 -2.47 -5.94
CA GLY A 162 -16.73 -3.06 -5.15
C GLY A 162 -16.28 -3.56 -3.78
N GLU A 163 -17.24 -4.11 -3.03
CA GLU A 163 -17.00 -4.83 -1.77
C GLU A 163 -16.64 -6.29 -2.08
N SER A 164 -15.55 -6.76 -1.46
CA SER A 164 -14.93 -8.05 -1.78
C SER A 164 -15.69 -9.23 -1.20
N LYS A 165 -16.45 -9.04 -0.11
CA LYS A 165 -17.17 -10.11 0.59
C LYS A 165 -18.02 -10.97 -0.35
N GLU A 166 -18.93 -10.37 -1.10
CA GLU A 166 -19.81 -11.13 -1.99
C GLU A 166 -19.01 -11.85 -3.09
N TYR A 167 -18.02 -11.16 -3.65
CA TYR A 167 -17.20 -11.70 -4.73
C TYR A 167 -16.35 -12.89 -4.27
N LEU A 168 -15.77 -12.79 -3.08
CA LEU A 168 -14.93 -13.82 -2.47
C LEU A 168 -15.76 -14.97 -1.90
N ASP A 169 -16.96 -14.73 -1.38
CA ASP A 169 -17.86 -15.79 -0.87
C ASP A 169 -18.44 -16.65 -2.00
N GLN A 170 -18.71 -16.06 -3.17
CA GLN A 170 -19.23 -16.77 -4.34
C GLN A 170 -18.13 -17.43 -5.19
N HIS A 171 -16.85 -17.13 -4.92
CA HIS A 171 -15.73 -17.73 -5.63
C HIS A 171 -15.52 -19.19 -5.20
N LYS A 172 -15.14 -20.03 -6.17
CA LYS A 172 -14.81 -21.42 -5.88
C LYS A 172 -13.31 -21.53 -5.61
N TYR A 173 -12.96 -21.89 -4.38
CA TYR A 173 -11.59 -22.17 -3.95
C TYR A 173 -11.20 -23.61 -4.29
N GLY A 174 -9.90 -23.81 -4.41
CA GLY A 174 -9.22 -25.07 -4.65
C GLY A 174 -8.12 -24.98 -5.71
N GLY A 175 -7.23 -25.96 -5.69
CA GLY A 175 -6.10 -26.05 -6.62
C GLY A 175 -4.78 -25.54 -6.02
N PRO A 176 -3.66 -25.71 -6.76
CA PRO A 176 -2.32 -25.43 -6.25
C PRO A 176 -1.97 -23.93 -6.29
N THR A 177 -1.09 -23.52 -5.37
CA THR A 177 -0.53 -22.16 -5.27
C THR A 177 0.59 -21.93 -6.32
N ARG A 178 0.22 -21.88 -7.62
CA ARG A 178 1.15 -21.67 -8.75
C ARG A 178 1.48 -20.20 -9.01
N ILE A 179 2.04 -19.52 -8.01
CA ILE A 179 2.23 -18.05 -7.99
C ILE A 179 2.91 -17.53 -9.26
N GLY A 180 4.08 -18.05 -9.63
CA GLY A 180 4.88 -17.53 -10.74
C GLY A 180 4.22 -17.73 -12.09
N THR A 181 3.65 -18.91 -12.31
CA THR A 181 2.94 -19.26 -13.54
C THR A 181 1.70 -18.40 -13.75
N GLU A 182 0.89 -18.23 -12.70
CA GLU A 182 -0.36 -17.48 -12.78
C GLU A 182 -0.11 -15.96 -12.79
N LEU A 183 0.91 -15.47 -12.07
CA LEU A 183 1.40 -14.08 -12.18
C LEU A 183 1.75 -13.75 -13.62
N LYS A 184 2.53 -14.61 -14.29
CA LYS A 184 2.88 -14.41 -15.70
C LYS A 184 1.64 -14.35 -16.58
N GLN A 185 0.80 -15.39 -16.53
CA GLN A 185 -0.30 -15.56 -17.49
C GLN A 185 -1.45 -14.57 -17.28
N LYS A 186 -1.76 -14.25 -16.02
CA LYS A 186 -2.99 -13.50 -15.67
C LYS A 186 -2.74 -12.02 -15.43
N ILE A 187 -1.50 -11.62 -15.17
CA ILE A 187 -1.12 -10.22 -14.94
C ILE A 187 -0.08 -9.77 -15.99
N LEU A 188 1.12 -10.34 -15.97
CA LEU A 188 2.25 -9.78 -16.72
C LEU A 188 2.05 -9.83 -18.23
N ASP A 189 1.63 -10.97 -18.78
CA ASP A 189 1.40 -11.13 -20.22
C ASP A 189 0.25 -10.25 -20.74
N LEU A 190 -0.66 -9.83 -19.86
CA LEU A 190 -1.83 -9.02 -20.24
C LEU A 190 -1.58 -7.51 -20.15
N PHE A 191 -0.76 -7.07 -19.19
CA PHE A 191 -0.64 -5.65 -18.84
C PHE A 191 0.78 -5.11 -18.99
N VAL A 192 1.79 -5.97 -19.05
CA VAL A 192 3.20 -5.60 -18.92
C VAL A 192 3.96 -6.07 -20.14
N THR A 193 4.18 -7.37 -20.31
CA THR A 193 5.05 -7.93 -21.35
C THR A 193 4.59 -7.52 -22.75
N GLY A 194 5.50 -6.89 -23.53
CA GLY A 194 5.19 -6.39 -24.87
C GLY A 194 4.24 -5.17 -24.92
N ASN A 195 3.81 -4.62 -23.78
CA ASN A 195 2.93 -3.46 -23.75
C ASN A 195 3.72 -2.16 -23.94
N GLU A 196 3.90 -1.75 -25.19
CA GLU A 196 4.53 -0.45 -25.53
C GLU A 196 3.71 0.75 -25.04
N LYS A 197 2.40 0.57 -24.87
CA LYS A 197 1.44 1.62 -24.46
C LYS A 197 1.28 1.70 -22.95
N GLN A 198 2.11 1.04 -22.16
CA GLN A 198 2.12 1.21 -20.71
C GLN A 198 2.47 2.67 -20.38
N VAL A 199 1.49 3.43 -19.88
CA VAL A 199 1.60 4.86 -19.52
C VAL A 199 1.94 5.05 -18.04
N ARG A 200 1.52 4.13 -17.18
CA ARG A 200 1.77 4.13 -15.73
C ARG A 200 2.50 2.85 -15.32
N PRO A 201 3.39 2.91 -14.32
CA PRO A 201 3.98 1.71 -13.74
C PRO A 201 2.88 0.85 -13.12
N LEU A 202 3.08 -0.47 -13.13
CA LEU A 202 2.14 -1.43 -12.55
C LEU A 202 2.64 -1.87 -11.17
N LEU A 203 1.84 -1.63 -10.13
CA LEU A 203 2.02 -2.24 -8.82
C LEU A 203 1.21 -3.55 -8.78
N VAL A 204 1.89 -4.68 -8.63
CA VAL A 204 1.27 -5.99 -8.53
C VAL A 204 1.28 -6.45 -7.08
N LEU A 205 0.10 -6.57 -6.48
CA LEU A 205 -0.09 -7.18 -5.17
C LEU A 205 -0.33 -8.68 -5.34
N ILE A 206 0.52 -9.51 -4.74
CA ILE A 206 0.37 -10.96 -4.70
C ILE A 206 -0.03 -11.35 -3.28
N VAL A 207 -1.23 -11.89 -3.13
CA VAL A 207 -1.77 -12.31 -1.84
C VAL A 207 -1.79 -13.84 -1.79
N THR A 208 -1.14 -14.44 -0.81
CA THR A 208 -1.06 -15.90 -0.65
C THR A 208 -1.05 -16.32 0.81
N ASP A 209 -1.40 -17.56 1.11
CA ASP A 209 -1.33 -18.15 2.45
C ASP A 209 -0.36 -19.34 2.54
N GLY A 210 0.38 -19.60 1.46
CA GLY A 210 1.15 -20.82 1.29
C GLY A 210 2.43 -20.62 0.48
N VAL A 211 3.15 -21.73 0.30
CA VAL A 211 4.34 -21.77 -0.55
C VAL A 211 3.98 -21.99 -2.02
N VAL A 212 4.96 -21.77 -2.89
CA VAL A 212 4.84 -22.10 -4.32
C VAL A 212 4.64 -23.61 -4.50
N GLU A 213 3.53 -24.00 -5.12
CA GLU A 213 3.16 -25.39 -5.39
C GLU A 213 2.81 -25.61 -6.86
N GLY A 214 2.98 -26.85 -7.35
CA GLY A 214 2.51 -27.23 -8.68
C GLY A 214 3.23 -26.56 -9.86
N GLU A 215 4.39 -25.94 -9.62
CA GLU A 215 5.24 -25.36 -10.67
C GLU A 215 6.74 -25.65 -10.43
N ARG A 216 7.56 -25.38 -11.46
CA ARG A 216 9.01 -25.65 -11.40
C ARG A 216 9.67 -24.74 -10.35
N ARG A 217 10.59 -25.28 -9.54
CA ARG A 217 11.40 -24.48 -8.61
C ARG A 217 12.11 -23.34 -9.34
N GLY A 218 12.09 -22.14 -8.74
CA GLY A 218 12.67 -20.93 -9.33
C GLY A 218 11.81 -20.28 -10.42
N ARG A 219 10.61 -20.80 -10.73
CA ARG A 219 9.70 -20.22 -11.72
C ARG A 219 9.29 -18.80 -11.35
N LEU A 220 8.87 -18.57 -10.11
CA LEU A 220 8.47 -17.24 -9.61
C LEU A 220 9.60 -16.21 -9.79
N LYS A 221 10.79 -16.51 -9.25
CA LYS A 221 11.99 -15.68 -9.40
C LYS A 221 12.26 -15.32 -10.86
N LYS A 222 12.29 -16.33 -11.73
CA LYS A 222 12.54 -16.12 -13.16
C LYS A 222 11.47 -15.22 -13.80
N VAL A 223 10.20 -15.42 -13.48
CA VAL A 223 9.11 -14.61 -14.03
C VAL A 223 9.25 -13.13 -13.65
N ILE A 224 9.60 -12.85 -12.40
CA ILE A 224 9.83 -11.49 -11.91
C ILE A 224 11.02 -10.87 -12.67
N GLN A 225 12.17 -11.55 -12.70
CA GLN A 225 13.37 -11.08 -13.42
C GLN A 225 13.11 -10.84 -14.91
N ASP A 226 12.50 -11.80 -15.60
CA ASP A 226 12.18 -11.70 -17.02
C ASP A 226 11.29 -10.47 -17.28
N SER A 227 10.33 -10.17 -16.39
CA SER A 227 9.44 -9.02 -16.55
C SER A 227 10.13 -7.67 -16.32
N VAL A 228 11.01 -7.56 -15.32
CA VAL A 228 11.77 -6.32 -15.04
C VAL A 228 12.76 -6.05 -16.17
N ASN A 229 13.49 -7.07 -16.61
CA ASN A 229 14.42 -6.97 -17.71
C ASN A 229 13.72 -6.57 -19.00
N GLU A 230 12.57 -7.16 -19.30
CA GLU A 230 11.79 -6.82 -20.48
C GLU A 230 11.28 -5.36 -20.44
N ARG A 231 10.87 -4.85 -19.28
CA ARG A 231 10.52 -3.43 -19.12
C ARG A 231 11.72 -2.51 -19.31
N GLN A 232 12.89 -2.90 -18.81
CA GLN A 232 14.13 -2.16 -19.00
C GLN A 232 14.52 -2.12 -20.49
N GLU A 233 14.48 -3.27 -21.18
CA GLU A 233 14.78 -3.40 -22.62
C GLU A 233 13.80 -2.62 -23.49
N ALA A 234 12.53 -2.57 -23.11
CA ALA A 234 11.49 -1.77 -23.76
C ALA A 234 11.64 -0.25 -23.49
N GLY A 235 12.67 0.17 -22.76
CA GLY A 235 12.91 1.59 -22.44
C GLY A 235 11.92 2.18 -21.44
N LYS A 236 11.15 1.35 -20.73
CA LYS A 236 10.21 1.79 -19.68
C LYS A 236 10.89 2.00 -18.33
N GLY A 237 12.04 1.37 -18.14
CA GLY A 237 12.79 1.37 -16.87
C GLY A 237 12.41 0.21 -15.96
N PHE A 238 13.32 -0.17 -15.07
CA PHE A 238 13.12 -1.27 -14.12
C PHE A 238 11.97 -1.02 -13.13
N ASP A 239 11.69 0.24 -12.76
CA ASP A 239 10.57 0.62 -11.90
C ASP A 239 9.21 0.64 -12.60
N ALA A 240 9.13 0.34 -13.91
CA ALA A 240 7.85 0.28 -14.62
C ALA A 240 6.94 -0.84 -14.10
N ILE A 241 7.45 -1.73 -13.26
CA ILE A 241 6.70 -2.72 -12.51
C ILE A 241 7.26 -2.84 -11.10
N SER A 242 6.38 -3.03 -10.12
CA SER A 242 6.76 -3.31 -8.73
C SER A 242 5.89 -4.43 -8.19
N PHE A 243 6.46 -5.27 -7.34
CA PHE A 243 5.78 -6.42 -6.77
C PHE A 243 5.71 -6.26 -5.26
N GLN A 244 4.53 -6.51 -4.70
CA GLN A 244 4.35 -6.58 -3.26
C GLN A 244 3.72 -7.92 -2.91
N PHE A 245 4.33 -8.66 -1.99
CA PHE A 245 3.81 -9.93 -1.52
C PHE A 245 3.21 -9.80 -0.14
N SER A 246 2.01 -10.32 0.01
CA SER A 246 1.24 -10.31 1.24
C SER A 246 0.91 -11.74 1.64
N CYS A 247 1.44 -12.19 2.78
CA CYS A 247 1.12 -13.51 3.32
C CYS A 247 -0.04 -13.40 4.30
N ILE A 248 -1.17 -14.04 4.02
CA ILE A 248 -2.31 -14.17 4.93
C ILE A 248 -2.13 -15.43 5.78
N GLY A 249 -2.35 -15.30 7.08
CA GLY A 249 -2.27 -16.44 8.00
C GLY A 249 -0.91 -16.59 8.66
N ASN A 250 -0.74 -17.69 9.37
CA ASN A 250 0.43 -17.96 10.20
C ASN A 250 1.32 -19.11 9.67
N ASP A 251 1.18 -19.46 8.38
CA ASP A 251 1.97 -20.54 7.80
C ASP A 251 3.47 -20.18 7.81
N PRO A 252 4.31 -20.97 8.52
CA PRO A 252 5.73 -20.64 8.66
C PRO A 252 6.49 -20.77 7.35
N PHE A 253 6.05 -21.62 6.42
CA PHE A 253 6.72 -21.81 5.13
C PHE A 253 6.38 -20.68 4.15
N ALA A 254 5.16 -20.17 4.17
CA ALA A 254 4.75 -18.97 3.44
C ALA A 254 5.55 -17.75 3.93
N ARG A 255 5.71 -17.60 5.26
CA ARG A 255 6.58 -16.56 5.83
C ARG A 255 8.04 -16.74 5.43
N GLN A 256 8.54 -17.97 5.38
CA GLN A 256 9.90 -18.25 4.92
C GLN A 256 10.09 -17.92 3.42
N LEU A 257 9.11 -18.21 2.56
CA LEU A 257 9.13 -17.83 1.16
C LEU A 257 9.25 -16.31 1.00
N LEU A 258 8.47 -15.56 1.77
CA LEU A 258 8.53 -14.10 1.80
C LEU A 258 9.93 -13.58 2.21
N ILE A 259 10.51 -14.13 3.29
CA ILE A 259 11.88 -13.80 3.72
C ILE A 259 12.90 -14.13 2.62
N GLU A 260 12.76 -15.28 1.95
CA GLU A 260 13.66 -15.67 0.87
C GLU A 260 13.57 -14.74 -0.35
N LEU A 261 12.37 -14.26 -0.69
CA LEU A 261 12.16 -13.29 -1.78
C LEU A 261 12.77 -11.92 -1.45
N ASP A 262 12.56 -11.45 -0.23
CA ASP A 262 13.07 -10.17 0.28
C ASP A 262 14.60 -10.14 0.33
N GLN A 263 15.22 -11.23 0.80
CA GLN A 263 16.67 -11.36 0.95
C GLN A 263 17.38 -11.78 -0.35
N ASP A 264 16.65 -12.05 -1.43
CA ASP A 264 17.24 -12.42 -2.70
C ASP A 264 17.94 -11.23 -3.33
N ARG A 265 19.27 -11.35 -3.51
CA ARG A 265 20.12 -10.27 -4.03
C ARG A 265 19.70 -9.72 -5.39
N GLU A 266 19.00 -10.51 -6.19
CA GLU A 266 18.58 -10.12 -7.53
C GLU A 266 17.11 -9.67 -7.58
N LEU A 267 16.31 -9.97 -6.54
CA LEU A 267 14.88 -9.64 -6.51
C LEU A 267 14.52 -8.58 -5.47
N GLY A 268 15.23 -8.50 -4.34
CA GLY A 268 14.86 -7.64 -3.22
C GLY A 268 14.75 -6.16 -3.58
N GLY A 269 15.44 -5.72 -4.63
CA GLY A 269 15.29 -4.35 -5.15
C GLY A 269 13.99 -4.07 -5.92
N TYR A 270 13.18 -5.10 -6.20
CA TYR A 270 11.93 -5.03 -6.99
C TYR A 270 10.71 -5.59 -6.26
N ILE A 271 10.95 -6.27 -5.14
CA ILE A 271 9.95 -6.96 -4.36
C ILE A 271 9.91 -6.33 -2.99
N ASP A 272 8.71 -5.92 -2.61
CA ASP A 272 8.41 -5.59 -1.23
C ASP A 272 7.64 -6.74 -0.60
N VAL A 273 7.90 -6.95 0.69
CA VAL A 273 7.30 -8.04 1.44
C VAL A 273 6.54 -7.47 2.63
N PHE A 274 5.29 -7.89 2.75
CA PHE A 274 4.40 -7.44 3.80
C PHE A 274 3.78 -8.64 4.53
N PRO A 275 4.14 -8.91 5.80
CA PRO A 275 3.44 -9.92 6.58
C PRO A 275 2.03 -9.40 6.91
N VAL A 276 0.99 -10.11 6.44
CA VAL A 276 -0.41 -9.85 6.81
C VAL A 276 -0.81 -10.88 7.86
N GLU A 277 -0.60 -10.55 9.13
CA GLU A 277 -0.97 -11.47 10.20
C GLU A 277 -2.50 -11.57 10.27
N CYS A 278 -3.05 -12.80 10.40
CA CYS A 278 -4.51 -13.01 10.54
C CYS A 278 -5.12 -12.32 11.78
N GLU A 279 -4.29 -11.83 12.71
CA GLU A 279 -4.66 -10.75 13.65
C GLU A 279 -4.79 -9.40 12.92
N PHE A 280 -5.41 -9.40 11.74
CA PHE A 280 -5.54 -8.27 10.82
C PHE A 280 -6.17 -7.04 11.49
N LYS A 281 -7.05 -7.27 12.48
CA LYS A 281 -7.62 -6.22 13.33
C LYS A 281 -6.56 -5.47 14.13
N ARG A 282 -5.62 -6.18 14.74
CA ARG A 282 -4.55 -5.58 15.54
C ARG A 282 -3.59 -4.79 14.64
N GLN A 283 -3.29 -5.31 13.45
CA GLN A 283 -2.47 -4.60 12.46
C GLN A 283 -3.15 -3.32 11.95
N LEU A 284 -4.46 -3.35 11.66
CA LEU A 284 -5.23 -2.13 11.34
C LEU A 284 -5.36 -1.16 12.53
N GLU A 285 -5.36 -1.68 13.76
CA GLU A 285 -5.37 -0.84 14.97
C GLU A 285 -4.03 -0.14 15.20
N GLU A 286 -2.91 -0.82 14.90
CA GLU A 286 -1.54 -0.30 15.08
C GLU A 286 -1.09 0.58 13.91
N ASP A 287 -1.31 0.15 12.67
CA ASP A 287 -1.01 0.90 11.45
C ASP A 287 -1.91 0.43 10.30
N LYS A 288 -3.05 1.09 10.08
CA LYS A 288 -3.95 0.81 8.95
C LYS A 288 -3.52 1.42 7.61
N TRP A 289 -2.30 1.93 7.45
CA TRP A 289 -1.95 2.64 6.21
C TRP A 289 -1.05 1.84 5.26
N PHE A 290 -0.80 0.58 5.57
CA PHE A 290 0.04 -0.37 4.84
C PHE A 290 -0.47 -0.83 3.46
N VAL A 291 -0.98 0.07 2.62
CA VAL A 291 -1.36 -0.28 1.23
C VAL A 291 -0.12 -0.47 0.36
N VAL A 292 0.97 0.20 0.75
CA VAL A 292 2.24 0.27 0.05
C VAL A 292 3.34 0.09 1.08
N SER A 293 4.37 -0.68 0.76
CA SER A 293 5.54 -0.87 1.63
C SER A 293 6.34 0.43 1.83
N TYR A 294 7.11 0.49 2.91
CA TYR A 294 8.08 1.56 3.11
C TYR A 294 9.16 1.57 2.01
N ASP A 295 9.52 0.43 1.43
CA ASP A 295 10.55 0.36 0.39
C ASP A 295 10.08 0.93 -0.96
N LEU A 296 8.79 0.79 -1.30
CA LEU A 296 8.19 1.49 -2.44
C LEU A 296 8.23 3.02 -2.24
N LEU A 297 8.14 3.48 -0.99
CA LEU A 297 8.15 4.88 -0.55
C LEU A 297 9.56 5.44 -0.35
N PHE A 298 10.52 4.59 0.02
CA PHE A 298 11.87 4.94 0.48
C PHE A 298 12.88 3.83 0.17
N SER A 299 13.16 3.57 -1.11
CA SER A 299 14.35 2.80 -1.49
C SER A 299 15.61 3.64 -1.17
N GLY A 300 16.15 3.51 0.05
CA GLY A 300 17.48 4.02 0.40
C GLY A 300 17.68 4.73 1.74
N LEU A 301 16.81 4.59 2.74
CA LEU A 301 17.08 5.18 4.09
C LEU A 301 17.98 4.33 5.00
N ASN A 302 18.50 3.20 4.51
CA ASN A 302 19.53 2.44 5.19
C ASN A 302 20.88 2.61 4.46
N GLU A 303 21.52 3.76 4.63
CA GLU A 303 22.99 3.88 4.57
C GLU A 303 23.56 3.96 6.00
#